data_AF-A0A9D6MWG9-F1
#
_entry.id   AF-A0A9D6MWG9-F1
#
_cell.length_a   1.000
_cell.length_b   1.000
_cell.length_c   1.000
_cell.angle_alpha   90.00
_cell.angle_beta   90.00
_cell.angle_gamma   90.00
#
_symmetry.space_group_name_H-M   'P 1'
#
loop_
_entity.id
_entity.type
_entity.pdbx_description
1 polymer ?
#
loop_
_entity_poly.entity_id
_entity_poly.type
_entity_poly.pdbx_seq_one_letter_code
_entity_poly.pdbx_strand_id
1 'polypeptide(L)'
;MRSNVSPRLSSSSGRVSPRRLPNPAFTLLELLVVVAIIAILASLLLPALIKVREKSRAAVCATNLREMGIGSMQFSMDNGGSFPSFRDWLYTTPGDLTSGTLYGYVRTRQIYMCPTELKEFNSGQPVANYEGLSFRAPQAKRDFSYAMNCGLCHIRDIANFLHPSDTLLYMEASLATNDYSGRVGPSFGSHSLATRHSNRGHMIKADLHIEALGTREADAQEQLKRFWFPTMDTTGPHGLPVGGGLQ
;
A
#
# COMPACT_ATOMS: atom_id res chain seq x y z
N MET A 1 80.36 18.98 -78.44
CA MET A 1 80.90 18.11 -77.37
C MET A 1 79.74 17.53 -76.57
N ARG A 2 79.98 16.36 -75.98
CA ARG A 2 79.06 15.30 -75.54
C ARG A 2 77.97 15.67 -74.52
N SER A 3 77.06 14.68 -74.36
CA SER A 3 76.25 14.30 -73.18
C SER A 3 74.78 14.73 -73.24
N ASN A 4 73.79 13.96 -72.81
CA ASN A 4 73.76 12.61 -72.23
C ASN A 4 72.34 12.05 -72.40
N VAL A 5 72.24 10.74 -72.59
CA VAL A 5 70.99 9.97 -72.52
C VAL A 5 70.66 9.72 -71.04
N SER A 6 69.39 9.85 -70.66
CA SER A 6 68.84 9.22 -69.45
C SER A 6 67.44 8.66 -69.77
N PRO A 7 67.18 7.35 -69.60
CA PRO A 7 65.85 6.79 -69.80
C PRO A 7 64.98 7.03 -68.56
N ARG A 8 63.72 7.44 -68.77
CA ARG A 8 62.73 7.56 -67.70
C ARG A 8 62.17 6.16 -67.39
N LEU A 9 62.39 5.70 -66.16
CA LEU A 9 61.70 4.53 -65.60
C LEU A 9 60.26 4.92 -65.27
N SER A 10 59.31 4.26 -65.94
CA SER A 10 57.88 4.29 -65.64
C SER A 10 57.59 3.29 -64.52
N SER A 11 57.34 3.76 -63.29
CA SER A 11 56.90 2.92 -62.17
C SER A 11 55.37 2.77 -62.20
N SER A 12 54.87 1.62 -62.63
CA SER A 12 53.46 1.25 -62.52
C SER A 12 53.14 0.82 -61.08
N SER A 13 52.70 1.77 -60.25
CA SER A 13 52.18 1.49 -58.90
C SER A 13 50.76 0.93 -59.00
N GLY A 14 50.62 -0.40 -58.97
CA GLY A 14 49.33 -1.08 -58.86
C GLY A 14 48.67 -0.80 -57.50
N ARG A 15 47.50 -0.16 -57.50
CA ARG A 15 46.66 0.00 -56.31
C ARG A 15 45.94 -1.32 -56.02
N VAL A 16 46.27 -1.95 -54.90
CA VAL A 16 45.51 -3.10 -54.37
C VAL A 16 44.26 -2.56 -53.67
N SER A 17 43.08 -2.79 -54.26
CA SER A 17 41.80 -2.47 -53.61
C SER A 17 41.57 -3.41 -52.42
N PRO A 18 41.25 -2.90 -51.22
CA PRO A 18 40.93 -3.75 -50.08
C PRO A 18 39.66 -4.55 -50.37
N ARG A 19 39.74 -5.87 -50.26
CA ARG A 19 38.55 -6.74 -50.32
C ARG A 19 37.67 -6.39 -49.12
N ARG A 20 36.47 -5.87 -49.35
CA ARG A 20 35.44 -5.81 -48.30
C ARG A 20 35.17 -7.25 -47.88
N LEU A 21 35.51 -7.58 -46.64
CA LEU A 21 35.10 -8.85 -46.06
C LEU A 21 33.57 -8.88 -46.04
N PRO A 22 32.93 -9.98 -46.50
CA PRO A 22 31.48 -10.08 -46.48
C PRO A 22 31.00 -9.96 -45.03
N ASN A 23 30.03 -9.06 -44.79
CA ASN A 23 29.34 -9.03 -43.50
C ASN A 23 28.59 -10.35 -43.33
N PRO A 24 28.69 -11.01 -42.17
CA PRO A 24 27.96 -12.24 -41.91
C PRO A 24 26.45 -11.94 -42.03
N ALA A 25 25.78 -12.63 -42.94
CA ALA A 25 24.34 -12.57 -43.07
C ALA A 25 23.72 -13.42 -41.95
N PHE A 26 22.87 -12.81 -41.13
CA PHE A 26 22.20 -13.47 -40.02
C PHE A 26 21.25 -14.54 -40.53
N THR A 27 21.34 -15.75 -39.99
CA THR A 27 20.46 -16.85 -40.41
C THR A 27 19.12 -16.79 -39.69
N LEU A 28 18.05 -17.23 -40.34
CA LEU A 28 16.73 -17.36 -39.70
C LEU A 28 16.78 -18.29 -38.48
N LEU A 29 17.66 -19.29 -38.50
CA LEU A 29 17.87 -20.23 -37.40
C LEU A 29 18.46 -19.53 -36.16
N GLU A 30 19.49 -18.70 -36.33
CA GLU A 30 20.10 -17.93 -35.23
C GLU A 30 19.06 -17.03 -34.57
N LEU A 31 18.21 -16.36 -35.35
CA LEU A 31 17.14 -15.53 -34.80
C LEU A 31 16.11 -16.37 -34.03
N LEU A 32 15.72 -17.52 -34.59
CA LEU A 32 14.70 -18.39 -34.02
C LEU A 32 15.14 -19.01 -32.69
N VAL A 33 16.40 -19.46 -32.59
CA VAL A 33 16.95 -20.00 -31.34
C VAL A 33 17.02 -18.93 -30.25
N VAL A 34 17.41 -17.70 -30.59
CA VAL A 34 17.48 -16.60 -29.62
C VAL A 34 16.11 -16.26 -29.06
N VAL A 35 15.09 -16.11 -29.91
CA VAL A 35 13.73 -15.83 -29.41
C VAL A 35 13.16 -17.01 -28.63
N ALA A 36 13.51 -18.25 -28.98
CA ALA A 36 13.11 -19.43 -28.23
C ALA A 36 13.71 -19.42 -26.81
N ILE A 37 15.00 -19.12 -26.68
CA ILE A 37 15.66 -19.02 -25.36
C ILE A 37 15.06 -17.86 -24.54
N ILE A 38 14.84 -16.69 -25.14
CA ILE A 38 14.20 -15.54 -24.46
C ILE A 38 12.80 -15.91 -23.99
N ALA A 39 12.00 -16.61 -24.81
CA ALA A 39 10.66 -17.04 -24.45
C ALA A 39 10.65 -17.99 -23.24
N ILE A 40 11.58 -18.96 -23.21
CA ILE A 40 11.74 -19.88 -22.07
C ILE A 40 12.09 -19.10 -20.80
N LEU A 41 13.10 -18.23 -20.86
CA LEU A 41 13.52 -17.43 -19.71
C LEU A 41 12.39 -16.51 -19.21
N ALA A 42 11.72 -15.81 -20.13
CA ALA A 42 10.60 -14.92 -19.81
C ALA A 42 9.45 -15.68 -19.13
N SER A 43 9.14 -16.91 -19.59
CA SER A 43 8.07 -17.73 -19.01
C SER A 43 8.32 -18.09 -17.53
N LEU A 44 9.58 -18.23 -17.12
CA LEU A 44 9.96 -18.50 -15.73
C LEU A 44 10.01 -17.21 -14.88
N LEU A 45 10.36 -16.08 -15.49
CA LEU A 45 10.51 -14.78 -14.82
C LEU A 45 9.17 -14.09 -14.51
N LEU A 46 8.19 -14.19 -15.40
CA LEU A 46 6.88 -13.56 -15.25
C LEU A 46 6.14 -13.91 -13.94
N PRO A 47 5.95 -15.20 -13.57
CA PRO A 47 5.25 -15.55 -12.33
C PRO A 47 6.01 -15.10 -11.08
N ALA A 48 7.34 -15.11 -11.11
CA ALA A 48 8.17 -14.61 -10.02
C ALA A 48 7.99 -13.10 -9.82
N LEU A 49 7.98 -12.33 -10.91
CA LEU A 49 7.80 -10.87 -10.87
C LEU A 49 6.44 -10.46 -10.29
N ILE A 50 5.37 -11.20 -10.60
CA ILE A 50 4.03 -10.94 -10.03
C ILE A 50 4.06 -11.09 -8.50
N LYS A 51 4.66 -12.18 -7.98
CA LYS A 51 4.79 -12.41 -6.54
C LYS A 51 5.64 -11.34 -5.85
N VAL A 52 6.74 -10.92 -6.48
CA VAL A 52 7.61 -9.84 -5.95
C VAL A 52 6.86 -8.51 -5.89
N ARG A 53 6.12 -8.16 -6.94
CA ARG A 53 5.30 -6.94 -6.97
C ARG A 53 4.24 -6.95 -5.88
N GLU A 54 3.62 -8.09 -5.59
CA GLU A 54 2.63 -8.20 -4.52
C GLU A 54 3.27 -8.03 -3.14
N LYS A 55 4.40 -8.70 -2.87
CA LYS A 55 5.16 -8.49 -1.63
C LYS A 55 5.60 -7.04 -1.44
N SER A 56 6.00 -6.36 -2.52
CA SER A 56 6.35 -4.94 -2.48
C SER A 56 5.16 -4.07 -2.11
N ARG A 57 3.96 -4.35 -2.65
CA ARG A 57 2.73 -3.63 -2.26
C ARG A 57 2.38 -3.85 -0.80
N ALA A 58 2.49 -5.09 -0.32
CA ALA A 58 2.27 -5.42 1.08
C ALA A 58 3.22 -4.65 2.01
N ALA A 59 4.52 -4.59 1.66
CA ALA A 59 5.51 -3.83 2.41
C ALA A 59 5.22 -2.31 2.42
N VAL A 60 4.78 -1.75 1.29
CA VAL A 60 4.35 -0.34 1.22
C VAL A 60 3.11 -0.12 2.08
N CYS A 61 2.14 -1.03 2.06
CA CYS A 61 0.92 -0.93 2.89
C CYS A 61 1.24 -0.95 4.40
N ALA A 62 2.13 -1.85 4.82
CA ALA A 62 2.64 -1.87 6.18
C ALA A 62 3.37 -0.56 6.53
N THR A 63 4.21 -0.05 5.63
CA THR A 63 4.90 1.24 5.83
C THR A 63 3.90 2.39 5.97
N ASN A 64 2.87 2.44 5.12
CA ASN A 64 1.81 3.45 5.20
C ASN A 64 1.10 3.44 6.56
N LEU A 65 0.74 2.27 7.09
CA LEU A 65 0.17 2.14 8.43
C LEU A 65 1.13 2.62 9.52
N ARG A 66 2.43 2.31 9.38
CA ARG A 66 3.47 2.80 10.30
C ARG A 66 3.53 4.33 10.29
N GLU A 67 3.58 4.95 9.11
CA GLU A 67 3.61 6.41 8.97
C GLU A 67 2.35 7.06 9.56
N MET A 68 1.17 6.46 9.37
CA MET A 68 -0.05 6.93 10.04
C MET A 68 0.03 6.83 11.57
N GLY A 69 0.54 5.72 12.10
CA GLY A 69 0.73 5.52 13.54
C GLY A 69 1.73 6.52 14.12
N ILE A 70 2.86 6.74 13.45
CA ILE A 70 3.85 7.76 13.83
C ILE A 70 3.24 9.16 13.79
N GLY A 71 2.50 9.51 12.74
CA GLY A 71 1.80 10.80 12.64
C GLY A 71 0.79 10.99 13.77
N SER A 72 0.14 9.90 14.21
CA SER A 72 -0.80 9.92 15.33
C SER A 72 -0.11 10.09 16.67
N MET A 73 1.08 9.51 16.83
CA MET A 73 1.94 9.72 18.00
C MET A 73 2.46 11.16 18.05
N GLN A 74 2.84 11.73 16.90
CA GLN A 74 3.23 13.13 16.81
C GLN A 74 2.06 14.06 17.19
N PHE A 75 0.86 13.78 16.67
CA PHE A 75 -0.35 14.47 17.10
C PHE A 75 -0.55 14.38 18.61
N SER A 76 -0.38 13.18 19.19
CA SER A 76 -0.54 12.95 20.62
C SER A 76 0.42 13.79 21.45
N MET A 77 1.70 13.88 21.07
CA MET A 77 2.68 14.72 21.75
C MET A 77 2.27 16.21 21.77
N ASP A 78 1.71 16.71 20.67
CA ASP A 78 1.28 18.11 20.56
C ASP A 78 -0.09 18.39 21.23
N ASN A 79 -0.88 17.34 21.53
CA ASN A 79 -2.26 17.45 22.04
C ASN A 79 -2.44 16.78 23.41
N GLY A 80 -1.42 16.86 24.27
CA GLY A 80 -1.52 16.44 25.67
C GLY A 80 -1.66 14.92 25.85
N GLY A 81 -0.95 14.13 25.04
CA GLY A 81 -0.92 12.66 25.12
C GLY A 81 -2.09 11.97 24.41
N SER A 82 -3.04 12.74 23.87
CA SER A 82 -4.26 12.19 23.25
C SER A 82 -4.12 11.95 21.75
N PHE A 83 -4.40 10.73 21.29
CA PHE A 83 -4.60 10.42 19.87
C PHE A 83 -5.72 11.25 19.22
N PRO A 84 -5.71 11.39 17.88
CA PRO A 84 -6.78 12.07 17.17
C PRO A 84 -8.13 11.39 17.41
N SER A 85 -9.21 12.17 17.36
CA SER A 85 -10.56 11.62 17.41
C SER A 85 -10.87 10.85 16.12
N PHE A 86 -11.47 9.67 16.22
CA PHE A 86 -11.93 8.92 15.05
C PHE A 86 -12.95 9.71 14.19
N ARG A 87 -13.56 10.78 14.71
CA ARG A 87 -14.49 11.62 13.94
C ARG A 87 -13.77 12.60 13.01
N ASP A 88 -12.57 13.04 13.39
CA ASP A 88 -11.90 14.18 12.76
C ASP A 88 -10.50 13.81 12.23
N TRP A 89 -10.09 12.54 12.33
CA TRP A 89 -8.75 12.10 11.91
C TRP A 89 -8.54 12.16 10.39
N LEU A 90 -9.57 11.80 9.59
CA LEU A 90 -9.54 11.83 8.11
C LEU A 90 -10.14 13.10 7.51
N TYR A 91 -11.33 13.50 7.96
CA TYR A 91 -12.08 14.60 7.36
C TYR A 91 -12.69 15.46 8.46
N THR A 92 -12.54 16.78 8.34
CA THR A 92 -13.46 17.74 8.97
C THR A 92 -14.46 18.28 7.95
N THR A 93 -14.10 18.23 6.66
CA THR A 93 -14.95 18.49 5.49
C THR A 93 -15.09 17.20 4.66
N PRO A 94 -16.32 16.66 4.47
CA PRO A 94 -16.51 15.40 3.75
C PRO A 94 -15.89 15.38 2.36
N GLY A 95 -15.06 14.36 2.08
CA GLY A 95 -14.41 14.17 0.78
C GLY A 95 -13.13 15.00 0.56
N ASP A 96 -12.68 15.79 1.56
CA ASP A 96 -11.37 16.44 1.53
C ASP A 96 -10.47 15.89 2.64
N LEU A 97 -9.66 14.88 2.30
CA LEU A 97 -8.72 14.25 3.24
C LEU A 97 -7.73 15.26 3.86
N THR A 98 -7.48 16.39 3.18
CA THR A 98 -6.56 17.41 3.68
C THR A 98 -7.11 18.21 4.85
N SER A 99 -8.44 18.16 5.04
CA SER A 99 -9.14 18.77 6.16
C SER A 99 -9.03 17.96 7.46
N GLY A 100 -8.58 16.71 7.41
CA GLY A 100 -8.41 15.84 8.57
C GLY A 100 -7.27 16.29 9.49
N THR A 101 -7.46 16.07 10.79
CA THR A 101 -6.46 16.43 11.81
C THR A 101 -5.13 15.69 11.64
N LEU A 102 -5.14 14.44 11.16
CA LEU A 102 -3.92 13.67 10.95
C LEU A 102 -3.13 14.14 9.72
N TYR A 103 -3.80 14.75 8.73
CA TYR A 103 -3.16 15.19 7.48
C TYR A 103 -2.07 16.24 7.74
N GLY A 104 -2.24 17.08 8.77
CA GLY A 104 -1.23 18.06 9.18
C GLY A 104 0.14 17.46 9.58
N TYR A 105 0.16 16.17 9.95
CA TYR A 105 1.35 15.45 10.42
C TYR A 105 1.93 14.55 9.33
N VAL A 106 1.08 13.81 8.60
CA VAL A 106 1.52 12.88 7.53
C VAL A 106 1.74 13.60 6.19
N ARG A 107 0.92 14.61 5.88
CA ARG A 107 1.00 15.52 4.72
C ARG A 107 1.07 14.87 3.33
N THR A 108 0.74 13.58 3.22
CA THR A 108 0.87 12.81 1.97
C THR A 108 -0.36 11.95 1.74
N ARG A 109 -1.14 12.25 0.68
CA ARG A 109 -2.39 11.52 0.38
C ARG A 109 -2.18 10.03 0.13
N GLN A 110 -1.08 9.66 -0.53
CA GLN A 110 -0.78 8.26 -0.88
C GLN A 110 -0.59 7.35 0.34
N ILE A 111 -0.27 7.92 1.52
CA ILE A 111 -0.10 7.16 2.75
C ILE A 111 -1.44 6.64 3.29
N TYR A 112 -2.56 7.30 2.96
CA TYR A 112 -3.88 6.91 3.45
C TYR A 112 -4.55 5.80 2.62
N MET A 113 -3.95 5.41 1.50
CA MET A 113 -4.52 4.42 0.59
C MET A 113 -3.58 3.24 0.41
N CYS A 114 -4.16 2.04 0.42
CA CYS A 114 -3.44 0.81 0.11
C CYS A 114 -3.10 0.80 -1.39
N PRO A 115 -1.85 0.49 -1.78
CA PRO A 115 -1.44 0.50 -3.19
C PRO A 115 -2.14 -0.56 -4.05
N THR A 116 -2.68 -1.61 -3.43
CA THR A 116 -3.52 -2.62 -4.12
C THR A 116 -4.91 -2.05 -4.40
N GLU A 117 -5.54 -1.44 -3.40
CA GLU A 117 -6.87 -0.85 -3.56
C GLU A 117 -6.86 0.39 -4.47
N LEU A 118 -5.86 1.26 -4.39
CA LEU A 118 -5.68 2.39 -5.31
C LEU A 118 -5.70 1.95 -6.77
N LYS A 119 -5.13 0.78 -7.09
CA LYS A 119 -5.14 0.22 -8.45
C LYS A 119 -6.52 -0.24 -8.85
N GLU A 120 -7.26 -0.89 -7.95
CA GLU A 120 -8.63 -1.31 -8.19
C GLU A 120 -9.53 -0.09 -8.47
N PHE A 121 -9.43 0.95 -7.64
CA PHE A 121 -10.14 2.23 -7.86
C PHE A 121 -9.83 2.86 -9.22
N ASN A 122 -8.56 2.91 -9.62
CA ASN A 122 -8.13 3.50 -10.89
C ASN A 122 -8.46 2.63 -12.11
N SER A 123 -8.56 1.32 -11.93
CA SER A 123 -8.88 0.37 -13.00
C SER A 123 -10.35 0.39 -13.42
N GLY A 124 -11.20 1.14 -12.71
CA GLY A 124 -12.64 1.19 -12.94
C GLY A 124 -13.36 -0.13 -12.61
N GLN A 125 -12.64 -1.12 -12.06
CA GLN A 125 -13.24 -2.33 -11.54
C GLN A 125 -14.16 -1.96 -10.38
N PRO A 126 -15.33 -2.61 -10.24
CA PRO A 126 -16.13 -2.47 -9.05
C PRO A 126 -15.27 -2.87 -7.87
N VAL A 127 -14.89 -1.90 -7.03
CA VAL A 127 -14.31 -2.19 -5.73
C VAL A 127 -15.34 -3.06 -5.04
N ALA A 128 -14.94 -4.23 -4.52
CA ALA A 128 -15.89 -5.14 -3.89
C ALA A 128 -16.74 -4.34 -2.90
N ASN A 129 -18.07 -4.46 -2.99
CA ASN A 129 -18.96 -3.77 -2.08
C ASN A 129 -18.77 -4.42 -0.70
N TYR A 130 -17.87 -3.84 0.08
CA TYR A 130 -17.58 -4.29 1.42
C TYR A 130 -18.71 -3.82 2.35
N GLU A 131 -19.20 -4.72 3.22
CA GLU A 131 -20.32 -4.44 4.12
C GLU A 131 -19.95 -3.34 5.12
N GLY A 132 -20.75 -2.28 5.21
CA GLY A 132 -20.45 -1.16 6.10
C GLY A 132 -21.47 -0.03 6.09
N LEU A 133 -21.72 0.53 7.28
CA LEU A 133 -22.64 1.65 7.48
C LEU A 133 -22.03 2.95 6.92
N SER A 134 -22.60 3.43 5.82
CA SER A 134 -22.36 4.79 5.33
C SER A 134 -23.04 5.80 6.27
N PHE A 135 -22.29 6.45 7.16
CA PHE A 135 -22.81 7.64 7.82
C PHE A 135 -22.77 8.79 6.82
N ARG A 136 -23.92 8.94 6.14
CA ARG A 136 -24.38 10.11 5.36
C ARG A 136 -23.27 11.04 4.86
N ALA A 137 -22.79 10.77 3.66
CA ALA A 137 -22.54 11.82 2.67
C ALA A 137 -22.91 11.29 1.27
N PRO A 138 -23.65 12.06 0.46
CA PRO A 138 -24.00 11.66 -0.89
C PRO A 138 -22.83 11.96 -1.86
N GLN A 139 -22.36 10.93 -2.56
CA GLN A 139 -21.71 10.93 -3.90
C GLN A 139 -20.18 11.04 -4.09
N ALA A 140 -19.36 11.43 -3.11
CA ALA A 140 -17.89 11.39 -3.30
C ALA A 140 -17.32 9.95 -3.19
N LYS A 141 -16.26 9.60 -3.91
CA LYS A 141 -15.57 8.32 -3.65
C LYS A 141 -14.68 8.47 -2.43
N ARG A 142 -14.58 7.45 -1.58
CA ARG A 142 -13.56 7.45 -0.52
C ARG A 142 -12.16 7.56 -1.15
N ASP A 143 -11.23 8.22 -0.45
CA ASP A 143 -9.84 8.37 -0.86
C ASP A 143 -8.85 7.78 0.16
N PHE A 144 -9.30 6.77 0.91
CA PHE A 144 -8.51 6.06 1.92
C PHE A 144 -8.87 4.56 1.97
N SER A 145 -7.99 3.75 2.57
CA SER A 145 -8.13 2.29 2.72
C SER A 145 -8.06 1.79 4.16
N TYR A 146 -7.62 2.65 5.07
CA TYR A 146 -7.38 2.33 6.47
C TYR A 146 -8.49 2.90 7.33
N ALA A 147 -8.87 2.18 8.38
CA ALA A 147 -9.84 2.66 9.35
C ALA A 147 -9.23 2.72 10.75
N MET A 148 -9.68 3.70 11.51
CA MET A 148 -9.30 3.91 12.89
C MET A 148 -10.21 3.12 13.83
N ASN A 149 -9.63 2.59 14.90
CA ASN A 149 -10.37 2.03 16.00
C ASN A 149 -11.28 3.10 16.62
N CYS A 150 -12.59 2.96 16.45
CA CYS A 150 -13.57 3.84 17.06
C CYS A 150 -13.66 3.63 18.58
N GLY A 151 -13.12 2.54 19.15
CA GLY A 151 -13.01 2.37 20.60
C GLY A 151 -12.28 3.54 21.28
N LEU A 152 -11.48 4.29 20.51
CA LEU A 152 -10.78 5.51 20.93
C LEU A 152 -11.69 6.76 21.01
N CYS A 153 -13.03 6.62 21.00
CA CYS A 153 -13.97 7.75 21.18
C CYS A 153 -13.79 8.50 22.50
N HIS A 154 -13.50 7.76 23.58
CA HIS A 154 -13.63 8.24 24.96
C HIS A 154 -12.30 8.39 25.65
N ILE A 155 -11.34 7.53 25.30
CA ILE A 155 -10.02 7.49 25.93
C ILE A 155 -9.00 7.44 24.82
N ARG A 156 -8.33 8.58 24.63
CA ARG A 156 -7.33 8.81 23.59
C ARG A 156 -5.95 8.99 24.16
N ASP A 157 -5.86 9.27 25.46
CA ASP A 157 -4.61 9.40 26.17
C ASP A 157 -3.94 8.04 26.31
N ILE A 158 -2.79 7.92 25.64
CA ILE A 158 -2.01 6.68 25.58
C ILE A 158 -1.54 6.23 26.97
N ALA A 159 -1.39 7.17 27.92
CA ALA A 159 -0.98 6.85 29.29
C ALA A 159 -2.01 5.99 30.04
N ASN A 160 -3.27 5.98 29.59
CA ASN A 160 -4.35 5.20 30.19
C ASN A 160 -4.53 3.83 29.55
N PHE A 161 -3.74 3.47 28.53
CA PHE A 161 -3.88 2.21 27.83
C PHE A 161 -3.28 1.08 28.67
N LEU A 162 -4.10 0.06 28.99
CA LEU A 162 -3.67 -1.08 29.79
C LEU A 162 -2.66 -1.96 29.03
N HIS A 163 -2.93 -2.21 27.75
CA HIS A 163 -2.12 -3.08 26.89
C HIS A 163 -1.98 -2.47 25.48
N PRO A 164 -1.08 -1.49 25.29
CA PRO A 164 -0.90 -0.84 23.99
C PRO A 164 -0.54 -1.81 22.84
N SER A 165 0.13 -2.92 23.13
CA SER A 165 0.48 -3.97 22.16
C SER A 165 -0.72 -4.77 21.65
N ASP A 166 -1.81 -4.81 22.41
CA ASP A 166 -2.99 -5.62 22.06
C ASP A 166 -4.08 -4.76 21.43
N THR A 167 -4.14 -3.48 21.83
CA THR A 167 -5.13 -2.51 21.37
C THR A 167 -4.87 -2.06 19.93
N LEU A 168 -5.87 -2.22 19.08
CA LEU A 168 -5.89 -1.74 17.70
C LEU A 168 -5.86 -0.21 17.65
N LEU A 169 -5.03 0.35 16.77
CA LEU A 169 -5.05 1.76 16.41
C LEU A 169 -5.66 1.97 15.02
N TYR A 170 -5.07 1.35 13.99
CA TYR A 170 -5.60 1.34 12.62
C TYR A 170 -5.57 -0.06 12.00
N MET A 171 -6.45 -0.33 11.04
CA MET A 171 -6.37 -1.52 10.20
C MET A 171 -6.68 -1.22 8.75
N GLU A 172 -6.21 -2.08 7.86
CA GLU A 172 -6.76 -2.24 6.52
C GLU A 172 -8.19 -2.74 6.62
N ALA A 173 -9.16 -1.85 6.56
CA ALA A 173 -10.55 -2.21 6.76
C ALA A 173 -11.27 -2.50 5.44
N SER A 174 -12.23 -3.41 5.51
CA SER A 174 -13.19 -3.70 4.46
C SER A 174 -14.29 -2.64 4.46
N LEU A 175 -14.04 -1.50 3.80
CA LEU A 175 -14.90 -0.31 3.87
C LEU A 175 -15.84 -0.22 2.67
N ALA A 176 -17.05 0.32 2.83
CA ALA A 176 -17.92 0.59 1.68
C ALA A 176 -17.34 1.71 0.78
N THR A 177 -17.61 1.69 -0.52
CA THR A 177 -17.06 2.68 -1.48
C THR A 177 -17.44 4.13 -1.17
N ASN A 178 -18.53 4.30 -0.41
CA ASN A 178 -19.07 5.55 0.10
C ASN A 178 -18.93 5.70 1.63
N ASP A 179 -18.05 4.93 2.27
CA ASP A 179 -17.69 5.14 3.67
C ASP A 179 -16.67 6.28 3.77
N TYR A 180 -17.02 7.33 4.51
CA TYR A 180 -16.13 8.46 4.84
C TYR A 180 -15.77 8.52 6.30
N SER A 181 -16.31 7.62 7.12
CA SER A 181 -16.06 7.64 8.55
C SER A 181 -14.71 7.04 8.90
N GLY A 182 -14.20 6.14 8.05
CA GLY A 182 -12.93 5.45 8.25
C GLY A 182 -12.78 4.92 9.66
N ARG A 183 -13.81 4.20 10.11
CA ARG A 183 -13.87 3.65 11.45
C ARG A 183 -14.14 2.16 11.41
N VAL A 184 -13.59 1.48 12.40
CA VAL A 184 -13.82 0.07 12.72
C VAL A 184 -14.05 -0.01 14.23
N GLY A 185 -14.89 -0.91 14.70
CA GLY A 185 -15.18 -1.00 16.14
C GLY A 185 -15.61 -2.38 16.58
N PRO A 186 -16.41 -2.50 17.64
CA PRO A 186 -17.24 -3.70 17.87
C PRO A 186 -18.75 -3.44 17.75
N SER A 187 -19.18 -2.17 17.57
CA SER A 187 -20.60 -1.76 17.46
C SER A 187 -21.03 -1.34 16.04
N PHE A 188 -20.20 -1.55 15.02
CA PHE A 188 -20.29 -0.94 13.70
C PHE A 188 -19.99 -1.98 12.61
N GLY A 189 -20.96 -2.38 11.78
CA GLY A 189 -20.79 -3.52 10.84
C GLY A 189 -19.51 -3.60 9.97
N SER A 190 -18.75 -2.51 9.81
CA SER A 190 -17.39 -2.48 9.23
C SER A 190 -16.32 -2.97 10.21
N HIS A 191 -16.40 -4.24 10.64
CA HIS A 191 -15.42 -4.82 11.59
C HIS A 191 -14.26 -5.52 10.90
N SER A 192 -14.47 -6.00 9.67
CA SER A 192 -13.55 -6.96 9.07
C SER A 192 -12.26 -6.34 8.53
N LEU A 193 -11.15 -6.99 8.87
CA LEU A 193 -9.86 -6.82 8.20
C LEU A 193 -9.96 -7.20 6.71
N ALA A 194 -9.60 -6.27 5.84
CA ALA A 194 -9.49 -6.49 4.41
C ALA A 194 -8.16 -7.16 4.05
N THR A 195 -8.24 -8.38 3.51
CA THR A 195 -7.09 -9.23 3.19
C THR A 195 -6.52 -8.99 1.79
N ARG A 196 -6.12 -7.75 1.49
CA ARG A 196 -5.68 -7.30 0.16
C ARG A 196 -4.34 -7.89 -0.30
N HIS A 197 -3.54 -8.42 0.61
CA HIS A 197 -2.16 -8.84 0.35
C HIS A 197 -1.96 -10.34 0.50
N SER A 198 -2.18 -11.09 -0.59
CA SER A 198 -2.08 -12.56 -0.60
C SER A 198 -2.90 -13.22 0.51
N ASN A 199 -4.17 -12.81 0.66
CA ASN A 199 -5.09 -13.26 1.70
C ASN A 199 -4.68 -12.88 3.13
N ARG A 200 -3.88 -11.82 3.28
CA ARG A 200 -3.57 -11.17 4.56
C ARG A 200 -3.86 -9.68 4.49
N GLY A 201 -4.27 -9.09 5.61
CA GLY A 201 -4.43 -7.64 5.79
C GLY A 201 -3.53 -7.17 6.92
N HIS A 202 -3.13 -5.90 6.89
CA HIS A 202 -2.29 -5.31 7.92
C HIS A 202 -3.11 -4.49 8.91
N MET A 203 -2.68 -4.51 10.16
CA MET A 203 -3.15 -3.62 11.21
C MET A 203 -1.97 -3.12 12.03
N ILE A 204 -2.18 -2.01 12.71
CA ILE A 204 -1.21 -1.41 13.61
C ILE A 204 -1.83 -1.25 14.99
N LYS A 205 -1.09 -1.69 16.00
CA LYS A 205 -1.43 -1.61 17.41
C LYS A 205 -1.00 -0.25 17.99
N ALA A 206 -1.46 0.08 19.19
CA ALA A 206 -1.16 1.37 19.80
C ALA A 206 0.32 1.58 20.15
N ASP A 207 1.10 0.49 20.25
CA ASP A 207 2.57 0.50 20.38
C ASP A 207 3.32 0.60 19.03
N LEU A 208 2.59 0.81 17.92
CA LEU A 208 3.11 0.84 16.55
C LEU A 208 3.63 -0.51 16.02
N HIS A 209 3.30 -1.61 16.69
CA HIS A 209 3.52 -2.94 16.15
C HIS A 209 2.57 -3.18 14.97
N ILE A 210 3.10 -3.69 13.86
CA ILE A 210 2.31 -4.05 12.68
C ILE A 210 2.17 -5.55 12.64
N GLU A 211 0.92 -5.97 12.53
CA GLU A 211 0.55 -7.37 12.39
C GLU A 211 -0.12 -7.57 11.04
N ALA A 212 0.28 -8.63 10.33
CA ALA A 212 -0.35 -9.04 9.08
C ALA A 212 -1.12 -10.33 9.35
N LEU A 213 -2.45 -10.31 9.27
CA LEU A 213 -3.31 -11.44 9.64
C LEU A 213 -4.16 -11.91 8.46
N GLY A 214 -4.45 -13.21 8.42
CA GLY A 214 -5.52 -13.75 7.58
C GLY A 214 -6.90 -13.52 8.20
N THR A 215 -7.97 -13.73 7.43
CA THR A 215 -9.35 -13.47 7.89
C THR A 215 -9.69 -14.18 9.21
N ARG A 216 -9.43 -15.48 9.33
CA ARG A 216 -9.73 -16.23 10.57
C ARG A 216 -8.92 -15.78 11.78
N GLU A 217 -7.67 -15.36 11.57
CA GLU A 217 -6.80 -14.86 12.63
C GLU A 217 -7.31 -13.48 13.10
N ALA A 218 -7.73 -12.63 12.15
CA ALA A 218 -8.35 -11.34 12.44
C ALA A 218 -9.68 -11.50 13.17
N ASP A 219 -10.58 -12.39 12.69
CA ASP A 219 -11.87 -12.66 13.33
C ASP A 219 -11.69 -13.05 14.81
N ALA A 220 -10.67 -13.87 15.12
CA ALA A 220 -10.34 -14.26 16.49
C ALA A 220 -9.84 -13.09 17.34
N GLN A 221 -9.01 -12.20 16.77
CA GLN A 221 -8.55 -10.98 17.45
C GLN A 221 -9.70 -10.00 17.71
N GLU A 222 -10.62 -9.85 16.75
CA GLU A 222 -11.78 -8.98 16.86
C GLU A 222 -12.76 -9.42 17.96
N GLN A 223 -12.73 -10.69 18.41
CA GLN A 223 -13.51 -11.13 19.57
C GLN A 223 -12.93 -10.65 20.92
N LEU A 224 -11.65 -10.27 20.95
CA LEU A 224 -10.99 -9.89 22.20
C LEU A 224 -11.40 -8.47 22.61
N LYS A 225 -11.91 -8.31 23.84
CA LYS A 225 -12.24 -6.98 24.36
C LYS A 225 -11.07 -5.99 24.31
N ARG A 226 -9.85 -6.44 24.64
CA ARG A 226 -8.64 -5.58 24.67
C ARG A 226 -8.16 -5.13 23.31
N PHE A 227 -8.58 -5.83 22.24
CA PHE A 227 -8.31 -5.42 20.87
C PHE A 227 -8.98 -4.09 20.55
N TRP A 228 -10.25 -3.91 20.96
CA TRP A 228 -11.01 -2.69 20.68
C TRP A 228 -10.88 -1.62 21.76
N PHE A 229 -10.83 -2.02 23.03
CA PHE A 229 -10.92 -1.08 24.16
C PHE A 229 -9.59 -0.95 24.90
N PRO A 230 -9.01 0.27 25.00
CA PRO A 230 -7.75 0.49 25.70
C PRO A 230 -7.87 0.38 27.24
N THR A 231 -9.08 0.47 27.79
CA THR A 231 -9.33 0.63 29.24
C THR A 231 -10.37 -0.33 29.79
N MET A 232 -10.48 -0.41 31.12
CA MET A 232 -11.50 -1.25 31.77
C MET A 232 -12.94 -0.87 31.39
N ASP A 233 -13.19 0.40 31.10
CA ASP A 233 -14.48 0.85 30.57
C ASP A 233 -14.65 0.42 29.09
N THR A 234 -15.60 -0.47 28.85
CA THR A 234 -15.94 -1.01 27.52
C THR A 234 -17.35 -0.59 27.08
N THR A 235 -17.94 0.43 27.70
CA THR A 235 -19.35 0.78 27.53
C THR A 235 -19.68 1.57 26.25
N GLY A 236 -18.75 1.68 25.29
CA GLY A 236 -19.00 2.25 23.96
C GLY A 236 -19.58 3.68 23.98
N PRO A 237 -20.02 4.23 22.84
CA PRO A 237 -20.74 5.51 22.82
C PRO A 237 -22.04 5.41 23.65
N HIS A 238 -22.25 6.33 24.60
CA HIS A 238 -23.43 6.43 25.48
C HIS A 238 -23.58 5.42 26.63
N GLY A 239 -22.50 4.73 27.04
CA GLY A 239 -22.58 3.82 28.18
C GLY A 239 -23.34 2.52 27.89
N LEU A 240 -23.65 2.25 26.62
CA LEU A 240 -24.33 1.05 26.18
C LEU A 240 -23.31 -0.09 26.03
N PRO A 241 -23.43 -1.19 26.79
CA PRO A 241 -22.54 -2.33 26.63
C PRO A 241 -22.56 -2.78 25.16
N VAL A 242 -21.39 -2.73 24.52
CA VAL A 242 -21.26 -3.21 23.15
C VAL A 242 -21.48 -4.72 23.18
N GLY A 243 -22.66 -5.15 22.72
CA GLY A 243 -23.07 -6.52 22.42
C GLY A 243 -22.51 -7.60 23.34
N GLY A 244 -23.34 -8.14 24.25
CA GLY A 244 -23.01 -9.33 25.03
C GLY A 244 -22.57 -10.47 24.09
N GLY A 245 -21.26 -10.75 24.06
CA GLY A 245 -20.69 -11.72 23.12
C GLY A 245 -19.18 -11.64 22.95
N LEU A 246 -18.56 -10.46 23.14
CA LEU A 246 -17.09 -10.37 23.18
C LEU A 246 -16.61 -11.02 24.48
N GLN A 247 -15.91 -12.15 24.38
CA GLN A 247 -15.35 -12.86 25.54
C GLN A 247 -14.20 -12.05 26.14
#